data_AF-A0A7K2NUQ1-F1
#
_entry.id   AF-A0A7K2NUQ1-F1
#
_cell.length_a   1.000
_cell.length_b   1.000
_cell.length_c   1.000
_cell.angle_alpha   90.00
_cell.angle_beta   90.00
_cell.angle_gamma   90.00
#
_symmetry.space_group_name_H-M   'P 1'
#
loop_
_entity.id
_entity.type
_entity.pdbx_description
1 polymer ?
#
loop_
_entity_poly.entity_id
_entity_poly.type
_entity_poly.pdbx_seq_one_letter_code
_entity_poly.pdbx_strand_id
1 'polypeptide(L)'
;QVLRAAGVADPDAALREADGVPGQYGLLGSPEFDPCSLQARPTDLLRRRQHTKAALVAGAALVVCGALLGLPGDGWGPDGAAAPPYAQNPAAEAALDPGRLTKAAPAAWETSARTDFSVWPARGGLTGDEELLRRALAVWARPGESVGVSATPGTQTGGPAGPPQLLYAGEVDTARVVILHDGLRLVRYAEPKDGSAGAALDFARTDGAGRAAATAVVLGRADGNVRYLTAPWVTKAAARDLVEPDSGARELTLTDGVTSPLASPVQQQSGACTSWNALELTDGSDTRVVTDLGELVPARLTTGRPGAAKDASGAKALDAWAPYACSLGAVRGQGVRSVNAWEFATQPLPD
;
A
#
# COMPACT_ATOMS: atom_id res chain seq x y z
N GLN A 1 67.60 -19.10 -45.37
CA GLN A 1 68.10 -18.40 -46.58
C GLN A 1 67.27 -17.16 -46.95
N VAL A 2 65.93 -17.22 -46.93
CA VAL A 2 65.05 -16.09 -47.28
C VAL A 2 65.29 -14.84 -46.41
N LEU A 3 65.41 -14.97 -45.09
CA LEU A 3 65.63 -13.84 -44.17
C LEU A 3 66.96 -13.11 -44.42
N ARG A 4 67.99 -13.84 -44.84
CA ARG A 4 69.29 -13.27 -45.17
C ARG A 4 69.23 -12.49 -46.49
N ALA A 5 68.45 -12.96 -47.46
CA ALA A 5 68.18 -12.23 -48.71
C ALA A 5 67.31 -10.98 -48.49
N ALA A 6 66.50 -10.96 -47.43
CA ALA A 6 65.68 -9.81 -47.03
C ALA A 6 66.44 -8.76 -46.19
N GLY A 7 67.74 -8.94 -45.93
CA GLY A 7 68.58 -7.98 -45.19
C GLY A 7 68.41 -8.00 -43.68
N VAL A 8 67.86 -9.08 -43.10
CA VAL A 8 67.74 -9.23 -41.65
C VAL A 8 69.12 -9.41 -41.04
N ALA A 9 69.45 -8.57 -40.04
CA ALA A 9 70.79 -8.46 -39.47
C ALA A 9 71.27 -9.74 -38.75
N ASP A 10 70.37 -10.44 -38.05
CA ASP A 10 70.64 -11.73 -37.42
C ASP A 10 69.48 -12.70 -37.69
N PRO A 11 69.53 -13.45 -38.81
CA PRO A 11 68.49 -14.39 -39.18
C PRO A 11 68.31 -15.53 -38.17
N ASP A 12 69.38 -15.94 -37.49
CA ASP A 12 69.38 -17.10 -36.62
C ASP A 12 68.85 -16.75 -35.22
N ALA A 13 69.02 -15.50 -34.77
CA ALA A 13 68.29 -14.96 -33.61
C ALA A 13 66.79 -14.78 -33.91
N ALA A 14 66.43 -14.25 -35.08
CA ALA A 14 65.03 -14.04 -35.45
C ALA A 14 64.23 -15.36 -35.54
N LEU A 15 64.85 -16.43 -36.03
CA LEU A 15 64.23 -17.76 -36.05
C LEU A 15 64.06 -18.35 -34.65
N ARG A 16 65.05 -18.18 -33.77
CA ARG A 16 64.94 -18.63 -32.36
C ARG A 16 63.85 -17.88 -31.58
N GLU A 17 63.67 -16.59 -31.86
CA GLU A 17 62.57 -15.80 -31.28
C GLU A 17 61.21 -16.26 -31.80
N ALA A 18 61.11 -16.54 -33.10
CA ALA A 18 59.89 -17.07 -33.72
C ALA A 18 59.51 -18.47 -33.18
N ASP A 19 60.49 -19.36 -32.97
CA ASP A 19 60.27 -20.68 -32.37
C ASP A 19 59.85 -20.60 -30.89
N GLY A 20 60.08 -19.46 -30.24
CA GLY A 20 59.62 -19.17 -28.88
C GLY A 20 58.15 -18.74 -28.79
N VAL A 21 57.49 -18.45 -29.91
CA VAL A 21 56.07 -18.07 -29.94
C VAL A 21 55.21 -19.34 -29.98
N PRO A 22 54.34 -19.59 -28.98
CA PRO A 22 53.44 -20.74 -29.00
C PRO A 22 52.54 -20.67 -30.23
N GLY A 23 52.58 -21.70 -31.08
CA GLY A 23 51.77 -21.75 -32.29
C GLY A 23 50.28 -21.78 -31.99
N GLN A 24 49.59 -20.66 -32.20
CA GLN A 24 48.13 -20.58 -32.14
C GLN A 24 47.51 -20.99 -33.49
N TYR A 25 47.68 -22.27 -33.85
CA TYR A 25 47.20 -22.82 -35.12
C TYR A 25 45.66 -22.81 -35.27
N GLY A 26 44.92 -22.56 -34.19
CA GLY A 26 43.46 -22.45 -34.22
C GLY A 26 42.94 -21.26 -35.05
N LEU A 27 43.74 -20.20 -35.21
CA LEU A 27 43.36 -19.03 -36.01
C LEU A 27 43.42 -19.28 -37.52
N LEU A 28 44.20 -20.27 -37.98
CA LEU A 28 44.29 -20.66 -39.39
C LEU A 28 43.13 -21.56 -39.85
N GLY A 29 42.36 -22.11 -38.90
CA GLY A 29 41.12 -22.82 -39.18
C GLY A 29 39.87 -21.94 -39.11
N SER A 30 40.02 -20.63 -38.91
CA SER A 30 38.89 -19.72 -38.83
C SER A 30 38.32 -19.44 -40.23
N PRO A 31 36.99 -19.28 -40.36
CA PRO A 31 36.36 -18.92 -41.63
C PRO A 31 36.79 -17.54 -42.17
N GLU A 32 37.56 -16.77 -41.42
CA GLU A 32 38.13 -15.49 -41.88
C GLU A 32 39.32 -15.66 -42.84
N PHE A 33 39.93 -16.86 -42.87
CA PHE A 33 41.07 -17.19 -43.75
C PHE A 33 40.74 -18.27 -44.78
N ASP A 34 39.46 -18.56 -45.01
CA ASP A 34 39.01 -19.50 -46.04
C ASP A 34 39.26 -18.91 -47.45
N PRO A 35 40.14 -19.51 -48.28
CA PRO A 35 40.43 -19.05 -49.64
C PRO A 35 39.23 -19.15 -50.59
N CYS A 36 38.13 -19.80 -50.18
CA CYS A 36 36.87 -19.86 -50.91
C CYS A 36 35.83 -18.80 -50.44
N SER A 37 36.14 -18.01 -49.41
CA SER A 37 35.23 -16.97 -48.92
C SER A 37 35.62 -15.57 -49.44
N LEU A 38 34.71 -14.94 -50.19
CA LEU A 38 34.89 -13.56 -50.66
C LEU A 38 34.12 -12.59 -49.74
N GLN A 39 34.79 -12.02 -48.74
CA GLN A 39 34.20 -10.97 -47.91
C GLN A 39 34.26 -9.62 -48.65
N ALA A 40 33.18 -9.26 -49.33
CA ALA A 40 33.01 -7.91 -49.88
C ALA A 40 32.70 -6.92 -48.73
N ARG A 41 33.73 -6.40 -48.06
CA ARG A 41 33.54 -5.25 -47.15
C ARG A 41 33.33 -3.97 -47.98
N PRO A 42 32.33 -3.14 -47.65
CA PRO A 42 32.15 -1.84 -48.31
C PRO A 42 33.42 -1.00 -48.14
N THR A 43 33.90 -0.38 -49.20
CA THR A 43 35.07 0.51 -49.16
C THR A 43 34.82 1.68 -48.21
N ASP A 44 35.90 2.12 -47.55
CA ASP A 44 35.93 3.08 -46.42
C ASP A 44 35.16 4.40 -46.68
N LEU A 45 34.95 4.75 -47.95
CA LEU A 45 34.16 5.91 -48.36
C LEU A 45 32.68 5.82 -48.00
N LEU A 46 32.06 4.63 -48.08
CA LEU A 46 30.66 4.43 -47.71
C LEU A 46 30.48 4.44 -46.19
N ARG A 47 31.45 3.89 -45.46
CA ARG A 47 31.49 3.90 -44.00
C ARG A 47 31.61 5.32 -43.45
N ARG A 48 32.49 6.14 -44.03
CA ARG A 48 32.65 7.55 -43.64
C ARG A 48 31.40 8.38 -43.91
N ARG A 49 30.71 8.14 -45.03
CA ARG A 49 29.42 8.80 -45.37
C ARG A 49 28.27 8.37 -44.45
N GLN A 50 28.28 7.13 -43.98
CA GLN A 50 27.29 6.65 -43.01
C GLN A 50 27.55 7.21 -41.61
N HIS A 51 28.81 7.28 -41.18
CA HIS A 51 29.16 7.87 -39.89
C HIS A 51 28.91 9.39 -39.85
N THR A 52 29.10 10.14 -40.94
CA THR A 52 28.74 11.56 -40.98
C THR A 52 27.23 11.78 -40.98
N LYS A 53 26.46 10.93 -41.67
CA LYS A 53 24.99 10.94 -41.58
C LYS A 53 24.50 10.58 -40.19
N ALA A 54 25.10 9.57 -39.55
CA ALA A 54 24.78 9.19 -38.18
C ALA A 54 25.12 10.29 -37.17
N ALA A 55 26.26 10.97 -37.33
CA ALA A 55 26.63 12.12 -36.51
C ALA A 55 25.67 13.31 -36.69
N LEU A 56 25.20 13.55 -37.92
CA LEU A 56 24.18 14.58 -38.19
C LEU A 56 22.83 14.24 -37.56
N VAL A 57 22.40 12.97 -37.64
CA VAL A 57 21.15 12.52 -37.01
C VAL A 57 21.26 12.58 -35.48
N ALA A 58 22.39 12.15 -34.91
CA ALA A 58 22.64 12.24 -33.47
C ALA A 58 22.71 13.70 -33.00
N GLY A 59 23.33 14.59 -33.78
CA GLY A 59 23.37 16.03 -33.52
C GLY A 59 21.97 16.65 -33.57
N ALA A 60 21.17 16.31 -34.58
CA ALA A 60 19.78 16.77 -34.68
C ALA A 60 18.94 16.25 -33.50
N ALA A 61 19.11 15.00 -33.10
CA ALA A 61 18.44 14.42 -31.94
C ALA A 61 18.85 15.14 -30.63
N LEU A 62 20.14 15.45 -30.45
CA LEU A 62 20.62 16.20 -29.28
C LEU A 62 20.13 17.66 -29.28
N VAL A 63 20.00 18.29 -30.44
CA VAL A 63 19.41 19.64 -30.55
C VAL A 63 17.91 19.60 -30.25
N VAL A 64 17.18 18.57 -30.69
CA VAL A 64 15.75 18.40 -30.37
C VAL A 64 15.55 18.08 -28.88
N CYS A 65 16.33 17.16 -28.32
CA CYS A 65 16.30 16.86 -26.89
C CYS A 65 16.76 18.06 -26.04
N GLY A 66 17.78 18.79 -26.49
CA GLY A 66 18.26 20.02 -25.86
C GLY A 66 17.27 21.17 -25.96
N ALA A 67 16.51 21.28 -27.05
CA ALA A 67 15.41 22.25 -27.17
C ALA A 67 14.22 21.87 -26.29
N LEU A 68 13.90 20.58 -26.16
CA LEU A 68 12.88 20.09 -25.23
C LEU A 68 13.25 20.29 -23.75
N LEU A 69 14.54 20.24 -23.41
CA LEU A 69 15.05 20.43 -22.05
C LEU A 69 15.45 21.89 -21.73
N GLY A 70 15.70 22.70 -22.76
CA GLY A 70 16.22 24.07 -22.64
C GLY A 70 15.22 25.17 -22.94
N LEU A 71 14.01 24.82 -23.39
CA LEU A 71 12.87 25.74 -23.32
C LEU A 71 12.51 25.92 -21.83
N PRO A 72 12.33 27.14 -21.32
CA PRO A 72 11.66 27.36 -20.05
C PRO A 72 10.18 27.06 -20.26
N GLY A 73 9.88 25.77 -20.40
CA GLY A 73 8.53 25.24 -20.53
C GLY A 73 8.05 24.84 -19.16
N ASP A 74 6.84 25.29 -18.83
CA ASP A 74 6.06 25.04 -17.63
C ASP A 74 5.71 23.54 -17.42
N GLY A 75 6.73 22.69 -17.39
CA GLY A 75 6.61 21.25 -17.24
C GLY A 75 6.71 20.88 -15.77
N TRP A 76 5.56 20.54 -15.19
CA TRP A 76 5.25 20.18 -13.78
C TRP A 76 4.43 21.23 -13.01
N GLY A 77 3.91 22.24 -13.71
CA GLY A 77 2.79 23.05 -13.22
C GLY A 77 1.43 22.36 -13.46
N PRO A 78 0.38 22.78 -12.74
CA PRO A 78 -1.00 22.26 -12.91
C PRO A 78 -1.56 22.34 -14.34
N ASP A 79 -0.92 23.11 -15.24
CA ASP A 79 -1.37 23.35 -16.62
C ASP A 79 -0.57 22.60 -17.71
N GLY A 80 0.23 21.58 -17.36
CA GLY A 80 1.00 20.82 -18.35
C GLY A 80 0.15 20.06 -19.37
N ALA A 81 0.61 19.95 -20.63
CA ALA A 81 -0.13 19.29 -21.73
C ALA A 81 -0.42 17.77 -21.55
N ALA A 82 0.12 17.16 -20.48
CA ALA A 82 -0.17 15.79 -20.06
C ALA A 82 -1.08 15.74 -18.81
N ALA A 83 -1.59 16.88 -18.33
CA ALA A 83 -2.55 16.94 -17.25
C ALA A 83 -3.90 16.41 -17.76
N PRO A 84 -4.44 15.32 -17.19
CA PRO A 84 -5.72 14.78 -17.61
C PRO A 84 -6.86 15.78 -17.34
N PRO A 85 -7.99 15.70 -18.06
CA PRO A 85 -9.10 16.68 -17.98
C PRO A 85 -9.70 16.90 -16.58
N TYR A 86 -9.44 16.00 -15.62
CA TYR A 86 -9.86 16.19 -14.23
C TYR A 86 -9.01 17.23 -13.47
N ALA A 87 -7.83 17.59 -13.98
CA ALA A 87 -6.90 18.52 -13.34
C ALA A 87 -7.33 20.00 -13.42
N GLN A 88 -8.36 20.33 -14.22
CA GLN A 88 -8.93 21.68 -14.31
C GLN A 88 -10.30 21.80 -13.64
N ASN A 89 -10.74 20.78 -12.88
CA ASN A 89 -11.97 20.86 -12.12
C ASN A 89 -11.69 21.57 -10.79
N PRO A 90 -12.29 22.75 -10.51
CA PRO A 90 -12.05 23.48 -9.26
C PRO A 90 -12.37 22.67 -8.01
N ALA A 91 -13.31 21.72 -8.09
CA ALA A 91 -13.64 20.83 -6.98
C ALA A 91 -12.52 19.81 -6.72
N ALA A 92 -11.88 19.31 -7.78
CA ALA A 92 -10.74 18.39 -7.67
C ALA A 92 -9.51 19.12 -7.14
N GLU A 93 -9.23 20.33 -7.60
CA GLU A 93 -8.13 21.15 -7.07
C GLU A 93 -8.33 21.48 -5.58
N ALA A 94 -9.54 21.93 -5.20
CA ALA A 94 -9.88 22.19 -3.81
C ALA A 94 -9.78 20.94 -2.92
N ALA A 95 -10.00 19.75 -3.49
CA ALA A 95 -9.86 18.49 -2.77
C ALA A 95 -8.39 18.15 -2.44
N LEU A 96 -7.42 18.75 -3.13
CA LEU A 96 -5.99 18.53 -2.91
C LEU A 96 -5.34 19.60 -2.03
N ASP A 97 -6.10 20.60 -1.61
CA ASP A 97 -5.62 21.64 -0.70
C ASP A 97 -5.74 21.17 0.77
N PRO A 98 -4.61 20.96 1.49
CA PRO A 98 -4.65 20.58 2.90
C PRO A 98 -5.35 21.63 3.79
N GLY A 99 -5.36 22.91 3.40
CA GLY A 99 -6.06 23.99 4.12
C GLY A 99 -7.58 23.91 4.00
N ARG A 100 -8.10 23.08 3.09
CA ARG A 100 -9.55 22.87 2.87
C ARG A 100 -10.07 21.62 3.55
N LEU A 101 -9.20 20.81 4.16
CA LEU A 101 -9.60 19.65 4.95
C LEU A 101 -10.60 20.05 6.03
N THR A 102 -11.72 19.34 6.09
CA THR A 102 -12.71 19.57 7.13
C THR A 102 -12.31 18.84 8.41
N LYS A 103 -12.61 19.42 9.57
CA LYS A 103 -12.40 18.81 10.89
C LYS A 103 -13.69 18.96 11.66
N ALA A 104 -14.26 17.85 12.13
CA ALA A 104 -15.41 17.93 13.03
C ALA A 104 -14.99 18.62 14.34
N ALA A 105 -15.87 19.44 14.90
CA ALA A 105 -15.61 20.06 16.20
C ALA A 105 -15.42 18.98 17.27
N PRO A 106 -14.54 19.17 18.28
CA PRO A 106 -14.19 18.13 19.25
C PRO A 106 -15.36 17.41 19.91
N ALA A 107 -16.45 18.14 20.23
CA ALA A 107 -17.66 17.63 20.88
C ALA A 107 -18.87 17.50 19.94
N ALA A 108 -18.68 17.60 18.62
CA ALA A 108 -19.79 17.54 17.65
C ALA A 108 -20.60 16.23 17.75
N TRP A 109 -19.92 15.13 18.09
CA TRP A 109 -20.54 13.80 18.24
C TRP A 109 -21.51 13.69 19.42
N GLU A 110 -21.40 14.57 20.44
CA GLU A 110 -22.26 14.51 21.65
C GLU A 110 -23.69 14.96 21.36
N THR A 111 -23.88 15.87 20.41
CA THR A 111 -25.18 16.48 20.09
C THR A 111 -25.68 16.16 18.69
N SER A 112 -24.88 15.46 17.89
CA SER A 112 -25.23 15.10 16.52
C SER A 112 -26.29 13.98 16.48
N ALA A 113 -27.26 14.13 15.58
CA ALA A 113 -28.20 13.05 15.25
C ALA A 113 -27.53 11.89 14.48
N ARG A 114 -26.39 12.15 13.81
CA ARG A 114 -25.56 11.11 13.18
C ARG A 114 -24.47 10.66 14.12
N THR A 115 -24.25 9.35 14.16
CA THR A 115 -23.23 8.68 14.98
C THR A 115 -22.36 7.80 14.10
N ASP A 116 -21.67 8.40 13.15
CA ASP A 116 -20.83 7.73 12.16
C ASP A 116 -19.46 8.44 12.04
N PHE A 117 -18.66 8.09 11.03
CA PHE A 117 -17.32 8.69 10.84
C PHE A 117 -17.37 10.20 10.57
N SER A 118 -18.49 10.76 10.11
CA SER A 118 -18.62 12.19 9.81
C SER A 118 -18.52 13.10 11.04
N VAL A 119 -18.74 12.55 12.24
CA VAL A 119 -18.68 13.30 13.51
C VAL A 119 -17.43 13.02 14.33
N TRP A 120 -16.49 12.25 13.77
CA TRP A 120 -15.23 11.97 14.44
C TRP A 120 -14.32 13.21 14.40
N PRO A 121 -13.84 13.71 15.55
CA PRO A 121 -12.86 14.80 15.56
C PRO A 121 -11.51 14.31 15.06
N ALA A 122 -10.75 15.21 14.42
CA ALA A 122 -9.38 14.95 14.00
C ALA A 122 -8.49 14.73 15.23
N ARG A 123 -7.73 13.62 15.26
CA ARG A 123 -6.83 13.27 16.37
C ARG A 123 -5.41 12.95 15.89
N GLY A 124 -4.45 12.99 16.80
CA GLY A 124 -3.03 12.75 16.51
C GLY A 124 -2.20 14.03 16.34
N GLY A 125 -0.91 13.91 16.63
CA GLY A 125 0.03 15.03 16.71
C GLY A 125 0.42 15.67 15.37
N LEU A 126 0.09 15.02 14.23
CA LEU A 126 0.43 15.51 12.89
C LEU A 126 -0.76 16.10 12.14
N THR A 127 -1.86 16.40 12.85
CA THR A 127 -3.08 17.00 12.24
C THR A 127 -2.89 18.43 11.74
N GLY A 128 -1.77 19.07 12.06
CA GLY A 128 -1.34 20.37 11.54
C GLY A 128 -0.15 20.29 10.58
N ASP A 129 0.36 19.10 10.26
CA ASP A 129 1.47 18.93 9.32
C ASP A 129 0.97 19.04 7.88
N GLU A 130 0.98 20.26 7.34
CA GLU A 130 0.47 20.52 5.99
C GLU A 130 1.27 19.79 4.90
N GLU A 131 2.55 19.50 5.12
CA GLU A 131 3.37 18.78 4.14
C GLU A 131 2.95 17.32 4.05
N LEU A 132 2.78 16.66 5.20
CA LEU A 132 2.24 15.30 5.25
C LEU A 132 0.84 15.23 4.63
N LEU A 133 -0.04 16.16 5.00
CA LEU A 133 -1.41 16.18 4.50
C LEU A 133 -1.47 16.42 2.98
N ARG A 134 -0.63 17.32 2.46
CA ARG A 134 -0.48 17.55 1.01
C ARG A 134 0.00 16.29 0.28
N ARG A 135 0.99 15.57 0.83
CA ARG A 135 1.46 14.29 0.26
C ARG A 135 0.36 13.24 0.27
N ALA A 136 -0.36 13.09 1.37
CA ALA A 136 -1.46 12.13 1.50
C ALA A 136 -2.56 12.39 0.45
N LEU A 137 -2.96 13.67 0.28
CA LEU A 137 -3.96 14.06 -0.74
C LEU A 137 -3.45 13.85 -2.16
N ALA A 138 -2.18 14.20 -2.45
CA ALA A 138 -1.58 13.98 -3.76
C ALA A 138 -1.50 12.50 -4.12
N VAL A 139 -1.10 11.65 -3.17
CA VAL A 139 -1.04 10.19 -3.35
C VAL A 139 -2.43 9.59 -3.51
N TRP A 140 -3.43 10.06 -2.77
CA TRP A 140 -4.82 9.62 -3.00
C TRP A 140 -5.29 10.00 -4.41
N ALA A 141 -5.02 11.23 -4.86
CA ALA A 141 -5.40 11.67 -6.20
C ALA A 141 -4.75 10.86 -7.32
N ARG A 142 -3.45 10.56 -7.15
CA ARG A 142 -2.60 9.88 -8.12
C ARG A 142 -1.53 9.04 -7.40
N PRO A 143 -1.83 7.78 -7.07
CA PRO A 143 -0.84 6.88 -6.50
C PRO A 143 0.30 6.65 -7.50
N GLY A 144 1.54 6.85 -7.05
CA GLY A 144 2.72 6.49 -7.85
C GLY A 144 2.93 4.97 -7.91
N GLU A 145 3.79 4.49 -8.81
CA GLU A 145 4.04 3.05 -8.99
C GLU A 145 4.59 2.35 -7.73
N SER A 146 5.28 3.08 -6.86
CA SER A 146 5.80 2.57 -5.59
C SER A 146 4.75 2.52 -4.48
N VAL A 147 3.55 3.06 -4.69
CA VAL A 147 2.48 3.11 -3.68
C VAL A 147 1.69 1.79 -3.70
N GLY A 148 1.68 1.09 -2.57
CA GLY A 148 0.82 -0.09 -2.40
C GLY A 148 -0.64 0.34 -2.24
N VAL A 149 -1.48 0.06 -3.24
CA VAL A 149 -2.91 0.39 -3.18
C VAL A 149 -3.72 -0.85 -2.82
N SER A 150 -4.56 -0.76 -1.80
CA SER A 150 -5.51 -1.81 -1.43
C SER A 150 -6.92 -1.26 -1.24
N ALA A 151 -7.93 -2.08 -1.49
CA ALA A 151 -9.32 -1.65 -1.33
C ALA A 151 -10.21 -2.80 -0.87
N THR A 152 -11.06 -2.54 0.13
CA THR A 152 -12.20 -3.41 0.45
C THR A 152 -13.01 -3.66 -0.84
N PRO A 153 -13.41 -4.91 -1.15
CA PRO A 153 -14.15 -5.24 -2.35
C PRO A 153 -15.32 -4.29 -2.66
N GLY A 154 -15.35 -3.80 -3.90
CA GLY A 154 -16.34 -2.83 -4.38
C GLY A 154 -16.05 -1.37 -4.00
N THR A 155 -15.02 -1.06 -3.23
CA THR A 155 -14.68 0.33 -2.91
C THR A 155 -14.04 1.01 -4.12
N GLN A 156 -14.51 2.21 -4.47
CA GLN A 156 -13.88 3.02 -5.50
C GLN A 156 -12.50 3.47 -5.03
N THR A 157 -11.52 3.54 -5.94
CA THR A 157 -10.12 3.95 -5.65
C THR A 157 -9.74 5.28 -6.30
N GLY A 158 -10.66 5.92 -7.03
CA GLY A 158 -10.43 7.25 -7.62
C GLY A 158 -10.17 8.32 -6.56
N GLY A 159 -9.61 9.46 -6.98
CA GLY A 159 -9.31 10.59 -6.10
C GLY A 159 -10.53 11.14 -5.35
N PRO A 160 -10.30 12.05 -4.38
CA PRO A 160 -11.38 12.65 -3.61
C PRO A 160 -12.28 13.52 -4.51
N ALA A 161 -13.59 13.44 -4.31
CA ALA A 161 -14.58 14.22 -5.08
C ALA A 161 -14.71 15.68 -4.62
N GLY A 162 -14.13 16.00 -3.46
CA GLY A 162 -14.13 17.30 -2.81
C GLY A 162 -13.25 17.24 -1.55
N PRO A 163 -13.09 18.35 -0.81
CA PRO A 163 -12.24 18.38 0.37
C PRO A 163 -12.66 17.33 1.41
N PRO A 164 -11.83 16.32 1.70
CA PRO A 164 -12.20 15.28 2.64
C PRO A 164 -12.12 15.78 4.09
N GLN A 165 -12.73 15.03 4.99
CA GLN A 165 -12.60 15.22 6.43
C GLN A 165 -11.35 14.50 6.94
N LEU A 166 -10.57 15.20 7.79
CA LEU A 166 -9.46 14.60 8.52
C LEU A 166 -9.97 13.93 9.79
N LEU A 167 -9.71 12.63 9.95
CA LEU A 167 -10.02 11.88 11.18
C LEU A 167 -8.78 11.64 12.04
N TYR A 168 -7.63 11.45 11.41
CA TYR A 168 -6.38 11.22 12.12
C TYR A 168 -5.17 11.62 11.30
N ALA A 169 -4.15 12.17 11.95
CA ALA A 169 -2.80 12.26 11.41
C ALA A 169 -1.80 12.13 12.56
N GLY A 170 -0.94 11.12 12.51
CA GLY A 170 -0.02 10.84 13.60
C GLY A 170 0.98 9.75 13.28
N GLU A 171 1.89 9.53 14.22
CA GLU A 171 2.87 8.47 14.14
C GLU A 171 2.33 7.18 14.76
N VAL A 172 2.44 6.07 14.02
CA VAL A 172 2.00 4.75 14.44
C VAL A 172 3.10 3.76 14.09
N ASP A 173 3.71 3.16 15.10
CA ASP A 173 4.91 2.33 14.96
C ASP A 173 6.02 3.07 14.18
N THR A 174 6.43 2.53 13.03
CA THR A 174 7.46 3.08 12.14
C THR A 174 6.89 3.89 10.98
N ALA A 175 5.59 4.22 10.99
CA ALA A 175 4.92 4.95 9.92
C ALA A 175 4.29 6.28 10.41
N ARG A 176 4.16 7.24 9.49
CA ARG A 176 3.22 8.37 9.60
C ARG A 176 1.93 7.97 8.90
N VAL A 177 0.81 8.07 9.60
CA VAL A 177 -0.50 7.61 9.12
C VAL A 177 -1.48 8.77 9.08
N VAL A 178 -2.24 8.88 8.00
CA VAL A 178 -3.35 9.82 7.83
C VAL A 178 -4.62 9.04 7.51
N ILE A 179 -5.70 9.32 8.23
CA ILE A 179 -7.05 8.79 7.96
C ILE A 179 -7.94 9.93 7.48
N LEU A 180 -8.49 9.77 6.28
CA LEU A 180 -9.39 10.70 5.64
C LEU A 180 -10.75 10.05 5.39
N HIS A 181 -11.82 10.86 5.35
CA HIS A 181 -13.17 10.43 5.05
C HIS A 181 -13.83 11.39 4.06
N ASP A 182 -14.32 10.91 2.92
CA ASP A 182 -14.99 11.74 1.90
C ASP A 182 -16.53 11.70 1.99
N GLY A 183 -17.09 11.06 3.01
CA GLY A 183 -18.53 10.86 3.18
C GLY A 183 -19.04 9.51 2.68
N LEU A 184 -18.28 8.78 1.87
CA LEU A 184 -18.65 7.46 1.34
C LEU A 184 -17.64 6.36 1.72
N ARG A 185 -16.37 6.73 1.91
CA ARG A 185 -15.28 5.81 2.22
C ARG A 185 -14.24 6.45 3.13
N LEU A 186 -13.54 5.60 3.85
CA LEU A 186 -12.29 5.91 4.53
C LEU A 186 -11.12 5.65 3.60
N VAL A 187 -10.10 6.49 3.73
CA VAL A 187 -8.80 6.34 3.08
C VAL A 187 -7.71 6.42 4.14
N ARG A 188 -6.86 5.40 4.18
CA ARG A 188 -5.65 5.39 5.01
C ARG A 188 -4.44 5.59 4.11
N TYR A 189 -3.73 6.68 4.33
CA TYR A 189 -2.38 6.88 3.80
C TYR A 189 -1.37 6.52 4.89
N ALA A 190 -0.31 5.79 4.55
CA ALA A 190 0.79 5.52 5.45
C ALA A 190 2.13 5.57 4.73
N GLU A 191 3.03 6.43 5.17
CA GLU A 191 4.42 6.48 4.71
C GLU A 191 5.36 6.03 5.83
N PRO A 192 6.48 5.35 5.52
CA PRO A 192 7.48 5.07 6.54
C PRO A 192 8.05 6.38 7.09
N LYS A 193 8.39 6.40 8.39
CA LYS A 193 9.08 7.55 9.00
C LYS A 193 10.48 7.73 8.41
N ASP A 194 11.15 6.59 8.17
CA ASP A 194 12.52 6.46 7.70
C ASP A 194 12.63 5.39 6.60
N GLY A 195 13.62 5.53 5.73
CA GLY A 195 13.91 4.56 4.66
C GLY A 195 13.19 4.84 3.34
N SER A 196 13.34 3.92 2.39
CA SER A 196 12.88 4.07 1.00
C SER A 196 11.66 3.20 0.66
N ALA A 197 11.02 2.59 1.65
CA ALA A 197 9.80 1.81 1.40
C ALA A 197 8.70 2.73 0.86
N GLY A 198 7.91 2.22 -0.10
CA GLY A 198 6.79 2.97 -0.67
C GLY A 198 5.69 3.23 0.35
N ALA A 199 4.89 4.27 0.11
CA ALA A 199 3.69 4.51 0.91
C ALA A 199 2.61 3.46 0.63
N ALA A 200 1.68 3.28 1.56
CA ALA A 200 0.47 2.49 1.39
C ALA A 200 -0.76 3.39 1.33
N LEU A 201 -1.72 3.01 0.50
CA LEU A 201 -3.01 3.69 0.35
C LEU A 201 -4.14 2.64 0.40
N ASP A 202 -4.89 2.62 1.49
CA ASP A 202 -5.96 1.65 1.72
C ASP A 202 -7.34 2.33 1.67
N PHE A 203 -8.29 1.71 0.98
CA PHE A 203 -9.66 2.21 0.85
C PHE A 203 -10.66 1.28 1.52
N ALA A 204 -11.59 1.82 2.30
CA ALA A 204 -12.73 1.06 2.80
C ALA A 204 -14.04 1.82 2.70
N ARG A 205 -15.05 1.16 2.14
CA ARG A 205 -16.39 1.70 2.01
C ARG A 205 -17.08 1.82 3.38
N THR A 206 -17.64 2.98 3.69
CA THR A 206 -18.30 3.28 4.99
C THR A 206 -19.76 3.70 4.86
N ASP A 207 -20.37 3.59 3.68
CA ASP A 207 -21.78 3.86 3.46
C ASP A 207 -22.69 3.08 4.43
N GLY A 208 -23.69 3.75 5.00
CA GLY A 208 -24.62 3.13 5.94
C GLY A 208 -24.00 2.73 7.29
N ALA A 209 -22.75 3.13 7.59
CA ALA A 209 -22.17 2.92 8.91
C ALA A 209 -22.92 3.78 9.93
N GLY A 210 -23.61 3.16 10.89
CA GLY A 210 -24.11 3.82 12.10
C GLY A 210 -23.18 3.58 13.29
N ARG A 211 -23.61 3.96 14.49
CA ARG A 211 -22.81 3.91 15.73
C ARG A 211 -22.10 2.58 15.98
N ALA A 212 -22.79 1.48 15.69
CA ALA A 212 -22.28 0.13 15.90
C ALA A 212 -21.22 -0.31 14.88
N ALA A 213 -21.23 0.26 13.67
CA ALA A 213 -20.28 -0.04 12.60
C ALA A 213 -19.11 0.94 12.55
N ALA A 214 -19.34 2.20 12.94
CA ALA A 214 -18.33 3.25 13.02
C ALA A 214 -17.66 3.28 14.40
N THR A 215 -17.12 2.15 14.87
CA THR A 215 -16.55 2.03 16.24
C THR A 215 -15.02 2.07 16.27
N ALA A 216 -14.35 1.65 15.20
CA ALA A 216 -12.89 1.61 15.11
C ALA A 216 -12.41 1.60 13.66
N VAL A 217 -11.17 2.04 13.44
CA VAL A 217 -10.45 2.01 12.16
C VAL A 217 -9.03 1.54 12.42
N VAL A 218 -8.50 0.67 11.55
CA VAL A 218 -7.10 0.22 11.65
C VAL A 218 -6.16 1.36 11.27
N LEU A 219 -5.22 1.68 12.15
CA LEU A 219 -4.16 2.65 11.86
C LEU A 219 -2.93 2.00 11.23
N GLY A 220 -2.59 0.79 11.65
CA GLY A 220 -1.42 0.08 11.16
C GLY A 220 -1.38 -1.35 11.65
N ARG A 221 -0.67 -2.18 10.88
CA ARG A 221 -0.28 -3.53 11.26
C ARG A 221 1.23 -3.64 11.15
N ALA A 222 1.89 -3.99 12.24
CA ALA A 222 3.34 -4.09 12.34
C ALA A 222 3.71 -5.17 13.36
N ASP A 223 4.72 -5.98 13.04
CA ASP A 223 5.30 -6.98 13.95
C ASP A 223 4.27 -7.93 14.62
N GLY A 224 3.30 -8.44 13.83
CA GLY A 224 2.26 -9.32 14.37
C GLY A 224 1.10 -8.59 15.06
N ASN A 225 1.18 -7.27 15.22
CA ASN A 225 0.21 -6.46 15.95
C ASN A 225 -0.62 -5.57 15.03
N VAL A 226 -1.72 -5.06 15.58
CA VAL A 226 -2.61 -4.07 14.99
C VAL A 226 -2.92 -2.98 16.02
N ARG A 227 -3.01 -1.74 15.56
CA ARG A 227 -3.50 -0.60 16.36
C ARG A 227 -4.72 0.01 15.70
N TYR A 228 -5.64 0.48 16.53
CA TYR A 228 -6.89 1.08 16.08
C TYR A 228 -7.02 2.52 16.56
N LEU A 229 -7.68 3.34 15.74
CA LEU A 229 -8.33 4.56 16.16
C LEU A 229 -9.79 4.23 16.51
N THR A 230 -10.21 4.49 17.74
CA THR A 230 -11.58 4.24 18.21
C THR A 230 -12.48 5.45 17.99
N ALA A 231 -13.79 5.21 17.94
CA ALA A 231 -14.77 6.29 17.90
C ALA A 231 -14.68 7.20 19.14
N PRO A 232 -15.08 8.48 19.04
CA PRO A 232 -14.97 9.41 20.16
C PRO A 232 -15.86 9.06 21.36
N TRP A 233 -16.91 8.25 21.17
CA TRP A 233 -17.77 7.75 22.24
C TRP A 233 -17.27 6.46 22.90
N VAL A 234 -16.19 5.85 22.39
CA VAL A 234 -15.58 4.67 23.02
C VAL A 234 -14.81 5.10 24.25
N THR A 235 -15.12 4.49 25.39
CA THR A 235 -14.49 4.81 26.69
C THR A 235 -13.50 3.75 27.15
N LYS A 236 -13.62 2.52 26.66
CA LYS A 236 -12.70 1.42 26.99
C LYS A 236 -12.46 0.53 25.78
N ALA A 237 -11.26 -0.06 25.72
CA ALA A 237 -10.89 -1.06 24.74
C ALA A 237 -10.20 -2.24 25.44
N ALA A 238 -10.43 -3.45 24.96
CA ALA A 238 -9.78 -4.64 25.46
C ALA A 238 -9.55 -5.68 24.36
N ALA A 239 -8.54 -6.52 24.55
CA ALA A 239 -8.28 -7.70 23.76
C ALA A 239 -9.09 -8.88 24.33
N ARG A 240 -9.71 -9.67 23.45
CA ARG A 240 -10.39 -10.90 23.82
C ARG A 240 -9.98 -12.03 22.89
N ASP A 241 -9.54 -13.15 23.45
CA ASP A 241 -9.41 -14.37 22.67
C ASP A 241 -10.79 -15.03 22.51
N LEU A 242 -11.22 -15.22 21.28
CA LEU A 242 -12.48 -15.90 21.00
C LEU A 242 -12.38 -17.41 21.16
N VAL A 243 -11.19 -18.01 21.04
CA VAL A 243 -10.98 -19.45 21.24
C VAL A 243 -11.11 -19.82 22.71
N GLU A 244 -10.71 -18.91 23.60
CA GLU A 244 -10.79 -19.05 25.06
C GLU A 244 -11.81 -18.05 25.62
N PRO A 245 -13.14 -18.26 25.45
CA PRO A 245 -14.17 -17.29 25.82
C PRO A 245 -14.21 -16.97 27.33
N ASP A 246 -13.80 -17.93 28.17
CA ASP A 246 -13.68 -17.80 29.62
C ASP A 246 -12.43 -17.02 30.06
N SER A 247 -11.47 -16.80 29.14
CA SER A 247 -10.36 -15.90 29.41
C SER A 247 -10.89 -14.48 29.59
N GLY A 248 -10.49 -13.83 30.68
CA GLY A 248 -10.85 -12.43 30.91
C GLY A 248 -10.32 -11.54 29.80
N ALA A 249 -11.08 -10.50 29.44
CA ALA A 249 -10.57 -9.51 28.49
C ALA A 249 -9.34 -8.80 29.08
N ARG A 250 -8.31 -8.62 28.26
CA ARG A 250 -7.10 -7.89 28.63
C ARG A 250 -7.24 -6.44 28.19
N GLU A 251 -7.26 -5.52 29.14
CA GLU A 251 -7.40 -4.09 28.87
C GLU A 251 -6.30 -3.57 27.91
N LEU A 252 -6.73 -2.75 26.96
CA LEU A 252 -5.86 -1.99 26.06
C LEU A 252 -5.89 -0.52 26.47
N THR A 253 -4.72 0.10 26.58
CA THR A 253 -4.62 1.53 26.87
C THR A 253 -5.17 2.32 25.69
N LEU A 254 -5.93 3.38 25.97
CA LEU A 254 -6.35 4.37 24.99
C LEU A 254 -5.56 5.67 25.19
N THR A 255 -4.85 6.11 24.15
CA THR A 255 -4.15 7.40 24.12
C THR A 255 -4.68 8.21 22.95
N ASP A 256 -5.42 9.28 23.22
CA ASP A 256 -6.12 10.07 22.20
C ASP A 256 -6.97 9.24 21.24
N GLY A 257 -7.64 8.20 21.77
CA GLY A 257 -8.46 7.27 21.01
C GLY A 257 -7.66 6.21 20.23
N VAL A 258 -6.33 6.16 20.37
CA VAL A 258 -5.50 5.11 19.79
C VAL A 258 -5.28 3.99 20.79
N THR A 259 -5.49 2.74 20.38
CA THR A 259 -5.24 1.57 21.23
C THR A 259 -3.75 1.29 21.37
N SER A 260 -3.34 0.76 22.52
CA SER A 260 -2.11 -0.04 22.61
C SER A 260 -2.16 -1.22 21.61
N PRO A 261 -1.01 -1.76 21.17
CA PRO A 261 -1.00 -2.86 20.21
C PRO A 261 -1.80 -4.08 20.69
N LEU A 262 -2.58 -4.63 19.76
CA LEU A 262 -3.29 -5.90 19.89
C LEU A 262 -2.65 -6.91 18.95
N ALA A 263 -2.48 -8.17 19.37
CA ALA A 263 -2.03 -9.23 18.47
C ALA A 263 -3.05 -9.42 17.33
N SER A 264 -2.62 -9.25 16.08
CA SER A 264 -3.50 -9.32 14.91
C SER A 264 -3.74 -10.78 14.51
N PRO A 265 -5.00 -11.22 14.35
CA PRO A 265 -5.28 -12.58 13.87
C PRO A 265 -4.90 -12.75 12.39
N VAL A 266 -4.80 -11.67 11.60
CA VAL A 266 -4.56 -11.70 10.14
C VAL A 266 -3.22 -12.31 9.78
N GLN A 267 -2.21 -12.12 10.63
CA GLN A 267 -0.83 -12.57 10.39
C GLN A 267 -0.57 -13.99 10.90
N GLN A 268 -1.54 -14.62 11.58
CA GLN A 268 -1.45 -16.02 11.99
C GLN A 268 -1.39 -16.90 10.72
N GLN A 269 -0.29 -17.67 10.61
CA GLN A 269 -0.06 -18.60 9.52
C GLN A 269 -1.08 -19.75 9.54
N SER A 270 -1.29 -20.38 8.38
CA SER A 270 -2.14 -21.55 8.21
C SER A 270 -1.58 -22.75 9.01
N GLY A 271 -1.98 -22.84 10.28
CA GLY A 271 -1.78 -23.97 11.19
C GLY A 271 -3.04 -24.19 12.03
N ALA A 272 -2.98 -25.07 13.04
CA ALA A 272 -4.06 -25.18 14.01
C ALA A 272 -4.22 -23.82 14.71
N CYS A 273 -5.30 -23.11 14.43
CA CYS A 273 -5.61 -21.84 15.09
C CYS A 273 -5.89 -22.12 16.56
N THR A 274 -4.99 -21.68 17.43
CA THR A 274 -5.07 -21.86 18.87
C THR A 274 -5.52 -20.61 19.61
N SER A 275 -5.63 -19.48 18.91
CA SER A 275 -6.10 -18.20 19.45
C SER A 275 -6.70 -17.36 18.33
N TRP A 276 -7.70 -16.56 18.66
CA TRP A 276 -8.23 -15.54 17.76
C TRP A 276 -8.54 -14.27 18.54
N ASN A 277 -7.62 -13.30 18.48
CA ASN A 277 -7.76 -12.04 19.20
C ASN A 277 -8.74 -11.08 18.48
N ALA A 278 -9.81 -10.74 19.17
CA ALA A 278 -10.78 -9.72 18.79
C ALA A 278 -10.63 -8.47 19.69
N LEU A 279 -11.11 -7.35 19.17
CA LEU A 279 -11.16 -6.07 19.87
C LEU A 279 -12.54 -5.88 20.50
N GLU A 280 -12.59 -5.79 21.82
CA GLU A 280 -13.77 -5.42 22.59
C GLU A 280 -13.76 -3.90 22.84
N LEU A 281 -14.88 -3.23 22.60
CA LEU A 281 -15.04 -1.78 22.72
C LEU A 281 -16.29 -1.46 23.55
N THR A 282 -16.13 -0.61 24.56
CA THR A 282 -17.22 -0.13 25.40
C THR A 282 -17.64 1.28 25.00
N ASP A 283 -18.94 1.48 24.80
CA ASP A 283 -19.61 2.75 24.50
C ASP A 283 -20.80 2.88 25.45
N GLY A 284 -20.63 3.66 26.53
CA GLY A 284 -21.62 3.73 27.60
C GLY A 284 -21.87 2.35 28.24
N SER A 285 -23.12 1.89 28.17
CA SER A 285 -23.52 0.54 28.63
C SER A 285 -23.33 -0.55 27.58
N ASP A 286 -23.07 -0.19 26.32
CA ASP A 286 -22.94 -1.15 25.23
C ASP A 286 -21.50 -1.66 25.15
N THR A 287 -21.35 -2.95 24.87
CA THR A 287 -20.07 -3.57 24.56
C THR A 287 -20.17 -4.27 23.22
N ARG A 288 -19.20 -4.00 22.35
CA ARG A 288 -19.13 -4.51 20.98
C ARG A 288 -17.83 -5.25 20.79
N VAL A 289 -17.90 -6.41 20.14
CA VAL A 289 -16.70 -7.17 19.77
C VAL A 289 -16.55 -7.06 18.25
N VAL A 290 -15.38 -6.61 17.81
CA VAL A 290 -15.02 -6.48 16.40
C VAL A 290 -13.74 -7.27 16.11
N THR A 291 -13.60 -7.80 14.91
CA THR A 291 -12.45 -8.60 14.52
C THR A 291 -11.73 -8.01 13.32
N ASP A 292 -10.40 -8.15 13.32
CA ASP A 292 -9.58 -7.84 12.17
C ASP A 292 -9.69 -8.96 11.13
N LEU A 293 -10.24 -8.63 9.94
CA LEU A 293 -10.29 -9.53 8.78
C LEU A 293 -9.34 -9.10 7.66
N GLY A 294 -8.38 -8.23 7.95
CA GLY A 294 -7.40 -7.71 6.99
C GLY A 294 -7.84 -6.42 6.29
N GLU A 295 -9.01 -5.88 6.64
CA GLU A 295 -9.56 -4.67 6.05
C GLU A 295 -9.35 -3.44 6.95
N LEU A 296 -9.60 -2.24 6.43
CA LEU A 296 -9.38 -0.99 7.18
C LEU A 296 -10.42 -0.80 8.30
N VAL A 297 -11.66 -1.26 8.10
CA VAL A 297 -12.71 -1.25 9.12
C VAL A 297 -12.90 -2.69 9.63
N PRO A 298 -12.77 -2.95 10.95
CA PRO A 298 -12.94 -4.29 11.49
C PRO A 298 -14.41 -4.74 11.42
N ALA A 299 -14.61 -6.05 11.30
CA ALA A 299 -15.94 -6.64 11.18
C ALA A 299 -16.60 -6.82 12.56
N ARG A 300 -17.86 -6.42 12.70
CA ARG A 300 -18.63 -6.59 13.95
C ARG A 300 -19.07 -8.04 14.13
N LEU A 301 -18.79 -8.61 15.29
CA LEU A 301 -19.28 -9.93 15.67
C LEU A 301 -20.61 -9.82 16.39
N THR A 302 -21.58 -10.61 15.94
CA THR A 302 -22.93 -10.66 16.53
C THR A 302 -23.37 -12.08 16.82
N THR A 303 -24.40 -12.23 17.65
CA THR A 303 -25.09 -13.50 17.87
C THR A 303 -26.60 -13.35 17.79
N GLY A 304 -27.29 -14.45 17.49
CA GLY A 304 -28.75 -14.52 17.46
C GLY A 304 -29.33 -14.61 16.05
N ARG A 305 -30.64 -14.85 15.95
CA ARG A 305 -31.30 -15.10 14.65
C ARG A 305 -31.13 -13.91 13.69
N PRO A 306 -31.03 -14.16 12.38
CA PRO A 306 -31.08 -13.10 11.38
C PRO A 306 -32.27 -12.15 11.61
N GLY A 307 -32.02 -10.84 11.57
CA GLY A 307 -33.01 -9.79 11.86
C GLY A 307 -33.18 -9.43 13.34
N ALA A 308 -32.62 -10.21 14.27
CA ALA A 308 -32.65 -9.95 15.72
C ALA A 308 -31.28 -10.13 16.38
N ALA A 309 -30.21 -9.97 15.59
CA ALA A 309 -28.84 -10.14 16.04
C ALA A 309 -28.46 -9.06 17.08
N LYS A 310 -27.69 -9.47 18.09
CA LYS A 310 -27.15 -8.63 19.15
C LYS A 310 -25.62 -8.66 19.11
N ASP A 311 -24.98 -7.65 19.69
CA ASP A 311 -23.53 -7.67 19.85
C ASP A 311 -23.07 -8.97 20.51
N ALA A 312 -21.94 -9.52 20.06
CA ALA A 312 -21.33 -10.71 20.63
C ALA A 312 -20.62 -10.40 21.96
N SER A 313 -21.32 -9.72 22.87
CA SER A 313 -20.83 -9.37 24.21
C SER A 313 -21.50 -10.21 25.30
N GLY A 314 -20.73 -10.54 26.34
CA GLY A 314 -21.16 -11.39 27.45
C GLY A 314 -20.91 -12.88 27.23
N ALA A 315 -20.82 -13.63 28.33
CA ALA A 315 -20.36 -15.02 28.36
C ALA A 315 -21.06 -15.92 27.31
N LYS A 316 -22.41 -15.97 27.33
CA LYS A 316 -23.18 -16.81 26.40
C LYS A 316 -22.89 -16.52 24.92
N ALA A 317 -22.68 -15.25 24.56
CA ALA A 317 -22.41 -14.89 23.18
C ALA A 317 -20.98 -15.29 22.76
N LEU A 318 -20.02 -15.19 23.68
CA LEU A 318 -18.65 -15.63 23.49
C LEU A 318 -18.56 -17.15 23.39
N ASP A 319 -19.29 -17.89 24.23
CA ASP A 319 -19.39 -19.35 24.16
C ASP A 319 -19.94 -19.82 22.81
N ALA A 320 -20.93 -19.10 22.28
CA ALA A 320 -21.49 -19.39 20.95
C ALA A 320 -20.48 -19.13 19.82
N TRP A 321 -19.49 -18.25 20.02
CA TRP A 321 -18.46 -17.93 19.04
C TRP A 321 -17.23 -18.82 19.11
N ALA A 322 -16.89 -19.35 20.29
CA ALA A 322 -15.68 -20.15 20.51
C ALA A 322 -15.42 -21.26 19.49
N PRO A 323 -16.41 -22.12 19.13
CA PRO A 323 -16.17 -23.17 18.14
C PRO A 323 -15.95 -22.64 16.71
N TYR A 324 -16.33 -21.40 16.42
CA TYR A 324 -16.25 -20.79 15.10
C TYR A 324 -15.13 -19.77 14.96
N ALA A 325 -14.46 -19.39 16.05
CA ALA A 325 -13.45 -18.33 16.09
C ALA A 325 -12.44 -18.44 14.94
N CYS A 326 -11.86 -19.63 14.76
CA CYS A 326 -10.87 -19.89 13.73
C CYS A 326 -11.42 -19.92 12.30
N SER A 327 -12.73 -20.12 12.13
CA SER A 327 -13.38 -20.11 10.80
C SER A 327 -13.50 -18.69 10.22
N LEU A 328 -13.35 -17.65 11.05
CA LEU A 328 -13.27 -16.25 10.61
C LEU A 328 -12.13 -16.03 9.59
N GLY A 329 -11.10 -16.88 9.59
CA GLY A 329 -10.05 -16.88 8.56
C GLY A 329 -10.58 -17.05 7.14
N ALA A 330 -11.70 -17.76 6.95
CA ALA A 330 -12.27 -18.04 5.63
C ALA A 330 -12.90 -16.81 4.95
N VAL A 331 -13.18 -15.75 5.71
CA VAL A 331 -13.83 -14.52 5.22
C VAL A 331 -12.89 -13.30 5.22
N ARG A 332 -11.58 -13.51 5.37
CA ARG A 332 -10.58 -12.44 5.31
C ARG A 332 -10.59 -11.71 3.97
N GLY A 333 -10.53 -10.39 4.00
CA GLY A 333 -10.45 -9.52 2.82
C GLY A 333 -11.67 -9.53 1.91
N GLN A 334 -12.83 -10.03 2.38
CA GLN A 334 -14.02 -10.19 1.55
C GLN A 334 -15.02 -9.01 1.64
N GLY A 335 -14.70 -7.92 2.32
CA GLY A 335 -15.61 -6.78 2.50
C GLY A 335 -16.66 -7.00 3.58
N VAL A 336 -16.34 -7.82 4.58
CA VAL A 336 -17.33 -8.27 5.57
C VAL A 336 -17.44 -7.25 6.68
N ARG A 337 -18.62 -6.65 6.81
CA ARG A 337 -18.91 -5.65 7.86
C ARG A 337 -19.34 -6.27 9.16
N SER A 338 -19.97 -7.43 9.11
CA SER A 338 -20.41 -8.15 10.29
C SER A 338 -20.50 -9.65 10.00
N VAL A 339 -20.16 -10.44 11.00
CA VAL A 339 -20.33 -11.90 11.00
C VAL A 339 -21.25 -12.25 12.17
N ASN A 340 -22.23 -13.11 11.91
CA ASN A 340 -23.23 -13.48 12.91
C ASN A 340 -23.20 -14.98 13.18
N ALA A 341 -23.00 -15.37 14.44
CA ALA A 341 -23.12 -16.75 14.88
C ALA A 341 -24.55 -17.00 15.40
N TRP A 342 -25.22 -18.03 14.87
CA TRP A 342 -26.59 -18.32 15.25
C TRP A 342 -26.94 -19.80 15.10
N GLU A 343 -27.82 -20.27 15.99
CA GLU A 343 -28.33 -21.63 15.96
C GLU A 343 -29.42 -21.74 14.88
N PHE A 344 -29.09 -22.44 13.78
CA PHE A 344 -30.05 -22.72 12.71
C PHE A 344 -31.07 -23.78 13.12
N ALA A 345 -30.60 -24.91 13.65
CA ALA A 345 -31.41 -26.02 14.11
C ALA A 345 -30.67 -26.86 15.16
N THR A 346 -31.44 -27.51 16.04
CA THR A 346 -30.96 -28.53 16.98
C THR A 346 -31.61 -29.86 16.64
N GLN A 347 -30.82 -30.91 16.52
CA GLN A 347 -31.29 -32.27 16.23
C GLN A 347 -30.60 -33.27 17.17
N PRO A 348 -31.33 -34.24 17.75
CA PRO A 348 -30.70 -35.33 18.48
C PRO A 348 -29.90 -36.21 17.50
N LEU A 349 -28.73 -36.68 17.92
CA LEU A 349 -28.00 -37.70 17.17
C LEU A 349 -28.68 -39.07 17.36
N PRO A 350 -28.68 -39.96 16.35
CA PRO A 350 -29.12 -41.33 16.53
C PRO A 350 -28.25 -42.05 17.57
N ASP A 351 -28.87 -42.86 18.43
CA ASP A 351 -28.19 -43.73 19.39
C ASP A 351 -27.34 -44.82 18.70
#